data_AF-A0A535VRX9-F1
#
_entry.id   AF-A0A535VRX9-F1
#
_cell.length_a   1.000
_cell.length_b   1.000
_cell.length_c   1.000
_cell.angle_alpha   90.00
_cell.angle_beta   90.00
_cell.angle_gamma   90.00
#
_symmetry.space_group_name_H-M   'P 1'
#
loop_
_entity.id
_entity.type
_entity.pdbx_description
1 polymer ?
#
loop_
_entity_poly.entity_id
_entity_poly.type
_entity_poly.pdbx_seq_one_letter_code
_entity_poly.pdbx_strand_id
1 'polypeptide(L)'
;MVALIGVAIGVVILAALLFALGLFLFLGEWLFGSIGWGVLLGTLLLVDVAAVAVLLALDVKGGRLGSSLLVALAVGVVVGLVFGLDLTHRGWTALGDYVASYYDPATRTVLLAIGASAGVGAVLGLLARMREGLGSASGGVVGGAVLGLVLGRLTVISMPPTIGAALGVLAALVTWPILAARDLMQTGVDGEAIMKKFTPDETIELTKETIEWVRARMPLAPKS
;
A
#
# COMPACT_ATOMS: atom_id res chain seq x y z
N MET A 1 4.87 -13.52 19.41
CA MET A 1 3.53 -13.00 19.06
C MET A 1 3.12 -11.81 19.94
N VAL A 2 2.99 -11.96 21.26
CA VAL A 2 2.60 -10.85 22.17
C VAL A 2 3.51 -9.62 22.05
N ALA A 3 4.84 -9.83 21.98
CA ALA A 3 5.79 -8.73 21.74
C ALA A 3 5.57 -8.02 20.40
N LEU A 4 5.24 -8.74 19.33
CA LEU A 4 4.97 -8.16 18.00
C LEU A 4 3.68 -7.33 18.02
N ILE A 5 2.65 -7.81 18.71
CA ILE A 5 1.39 -7.08 18.90
C ILE A 5 1.64 -5.80 19.72
N GLY A 6 2.42 -5.90 20.80
CA GLY A 6 2.82 -4.74 21.60
C GLY A 6 3.61 -3.70 20.78
N VAL A 7 4.54 -4.16 19.94
CA VAL A 7 5.26 -3.29 18.98
C VAL A 7 4.29 -2.64 18.00
N ALA A 8 3.38 -3.41 17.40
CA ALA A 8 2.41 -2.87 16.45
C ALA A 8 1.56 -1.74 17.08
N ILE A 9 1.05 -1.96 18.29
CA ILE A 9 0.27 -0.94 19.02
C ILE A 9 1.14 0.29 19.30
N GLY A 10 2.35 0.11 19.83
CA GLY A 10 3.26 1.23 20.11
C GLY A 10 3.60 2.05 18.86
N VAL A 11 3.84 1.37 17.73
CA VAL A 11 4.13 1.99 16.44
C VAL A 11 2.91 2.74 15.89
N VAL A 12 1.69 2.20 16.03
CA VAL A 12 0.45 2.91 15.62
C VAL A 12 0.23 4.16 16.45
N ILE A 13 0.46 4.11 17.77
CA ILE A 13 0.36 5.29 18.63
C ILE A 13 1.37 6.36 18.19
N LEU A 14 2.62 5.96 17.94
CA LEU A 14 3.65 6.87 17.44
C LEU A 14 3.24 7.47 16.09
N ALA A 15 2.75 6.66 15.16
CA ALA A 15 2.27 7.10 13.86
C ALA A 15 1.10 8.10 14.00
N ALA A 16 0.16 7.86 14.91
CA ALA A 16 -0.96 8.76 15.15
C ALA A 16 -0.50 10.11 15.69
N LEU A 17 0.49 10.13 16.60
CA LEU A 17 1.10 11.36 17.10
C LEU A 17 1.84 12.12 15.98
N LEU A 18 2.65 11.41 15.20
CA LEU A 18 3.40 11.97 14.06
C LEU A 18 2.44 12.53 13.00
N PHE A 19 1.35 11.82 12.72
CA PHE A 19 0.30 12.26 11.80
C PHE A 19 -0.39 13.52 12.31
N ALA A 20 -0.79 13.55 13.58
CA ALA A 20 -1.48 14.70 14.17
C ALA A 20 -0.60 15.97 14.11
N LEU A 21 0.68 15.86 14.48
CA LEU A 21 1.62 16.99 14.41
C LEU A 21 1.97 17.36 12.96
N GLY A 22 2.14 16.32 12.13
CA GLY A 22 2.55 16.41 10.74
C GLY A 22 1.52 17.01 9.81
N LEU A 23 0.24 16.72 10.04
CA LEU A 23 -0.85 17.17 9.19
C LEU A 23 -0.93 18.70 9.16
N PHE A 24 -0.75 19.35 10.31
CA PHE A 24 -0.74 20.81 10.37
C PHE A 24 0.47 21.42 9.65
N LEU A 25 1.66 20.81 9.80
CA LEU A 25 2.87 21.23 9.08
C LEU A 25 2.73 21.02 7.57
N PHE A 26 2.16 19.87 7.16
CA PHE A 26 1.91 19.54 5.77
C PHE A 26 0.91 20.52 5.15
N LEU A 27 -0.22 20.80 5.79
CA LEU A 27 -1.21 21.75 5.26
C LEU A 27 -0.65 23.18 5.13
N GLY A 28 0.31 23.57 5.97
CA GLY A 28 0.98 24.87 5.90
C GLY A 28 2.05 24.97 4.81
N GLU A 29 2.77 23.89 4.51
CA GLU A 29 3.99 23.92 3.66
C GLU A 29 3.97 22.92 2.49
N TRP A 30 2.83 22.28 2.19
CA TRP A 30 2.70 21.14 1.26
C TRP A 30 3.43 21.32 -0.07
N LEU A 31 3.45 22.52 -0.64
CA LEU A 31 4.05 22.78 -1.94
C LEU A 31 5.57 23.10 -1.90
N PHE A 32 6.13 23.49 -0.74
CA PHE A 32 7.48 24.06 -0.66
C PHE A 32 8.38 23.56 0.49
N GLY A 33 7.83 22.86 1.51
CA GLY A 33 8.57 22.43 2.70
C GLY A 33 9.03 20.97 2.67
N SER A 34 10.32 20.73 2.89
CA SER A 34 10.90 19.38 3.00
C SER A 34 10.41 18.60 4.24
N ILE A 35 10.00 19.31 5.29
CA ILE A 35 9.62 18.73 6.58
C ILE A 35 8.25 18.04 6.50
N GLY A 36 7.26 18.66 5.85
CA GLY A 36 5.91 18.09 5.72
C GLY A 36 5.91 16.74 4.99
N TRP A 37 6.69 16.61 3.90
CA TRP A 37 6.86 15.35 3.18
C TRP A 37 7.56 14.30 4.03
N GLY A 38 8.62 14.67 4.76
CA GLY A 38 9.33 13.75 5.64
C GLY A 38 8.42 13.17 6.73
N VAL A 39 7.57 14.01 7.33
CA VAL A 39 6.61 13.57 8.35
C VAL A 39 5.53 12.65 7.77
N LEU A 40 4.97 13.00 6.61
CA LEU A 40 3.94 12.18 5.96
C LEU A 40 4.47 10.79 5.56
N LEU A 41 5.65 10.75 4.93
CA LEU A 41 6.32 9.50 4.55
C LEU A 41 6.75 8.69 5.78
N GLY A 42 7.26 9.36 6.82
CA GLY A 42 7.62 8.70 8.08
C GLY A 42 6.39 8.09 8.77
N THR A 43 5.25 8.78 8.76
CA THR A 43 3.99 8.27 9.28
C THR A 43 3.53 7.03 8.51
N LEU A 44 3.54 7.09 7.17
CA LEU A 44 3.18 5.95 6.33
C LEU A 44 4.08 4.75 6.58
N LEU A 45 5.41 4.97 6.68
CA LEU A 45 6.35 3.90 7.01
C LEU A 45 6.05 3.27 8.37
N LEU A 46 5.71 4.05 9.39
CA LEU A 46 5.31 3.49 10.69
C LEU A 46 4.03 2.66 10.58
N VAL A 47 3.04 3.12 9.82
CA VAL A 47 1.81 2.34 9.58
C VAL A 47 2.13 1.01 8.89
N ASP A 48 3.00 1.03 7.88
CA ASP A 48 3.42 -0.20 7.18
C ASP A 48 4.18 -1.16 8.11
N VAL A 49 5.09 -0.64 8.94
CA VAL A 49 5.82 -1.43 9.93
C VAL A 49 4.85 -2.06 10.94
N ALA A 50 3.84 -1.31 11.40
CA ALA A 50 2.81 -1.86 12.28
C ALA A 50 2.00 -2.95 11.58
N ALA A 51 1.60 -2.74 10.33
CA ALA A 51 0.89 -3.73 9.54
C ALA A 51 1.72 -5.00 9.36
N VAL A 52 3.02 -4.88 9.06
CA VAL A 52 3.94 -6.02 8.95
C VAL A 52 4.11 -6.73 10.28
N ALA A 53 4.22 -6.01 11.39
CA ALA A 53 4.29 -6.62 12.72
C ALA A 53 3.03 -7.45 13.04
N VAL A 54 1.85 -6.96 12.65
CA VAL A 54 0.58 -7.71 12.74
C VAL A 54 0.61 -8.94 11.84
N LEU A 55 1.01 -8.80 10.58
CA LEU A 55 1.08 -9.94 9.65
C LEU A 55 2.06 -11.02 10.12
N LEU A 56 3.22 -10.62 10.65
CA LEU A 56 4.17 -11.53 11.27
C LEU A 56 3.61 -12.19 12.53
N ALA A 57 2.82 -11.46 13.33
CA ALA A 57 2.11 -12.05 14.47
C ALA A 57 1.08 -13.09 14.03
N LEU A 58 0.44 -12.90 12.88
CA LEU A 58 -0.47 -13.85 12.22
C LEU A 58 0.25 -14.99 11.48
N ASP A 59 1.55 -15.18 11.72
CA ASP A 59 2.39 -16.25 11.14
C ASP A 59 2.59 -16.17 9.61
N VAL A 60 2.39 -14.98 9.02
CA VAL A 60 2.75 -14.76 7.61
C VAL A 60 4.27 -14.85 7.48
N LYS A 61 4.75 -15.68 6.55
CA LYS A 61 6.18 -15.90 6.31
C LYS A 61 6.89 -14.58 5.98
N GLY A 62 7.87 -14.18 6.81
CA GLY A 62 8.63 -12.94 6.64
C GLY A 62 9.34 -12.81 5.28
N GLY A 63 9.77 -13.92 4.67
CA GLY A 63 10.37 -13.91 3.33
C GLY A 63 9.42 -13.40 2.24
N ARG A 64 8.11 -13.65 2.37
CA ARG A 64 7.10 -13.14 1.42
C ARG A 64 6.91 -11.64 1.57
N LEU A 65 6.80 -11.16 2.81
CA LEU A 65 6.70 -9.73 3.12
C LEU A 65 7.96 -8.95 2.71
N GLY A 66 9.14 -9.58 2.82
CA GLY A 66 10.39 -9.03 2.32
C GLY A 66 10.44 -8.96 0.79
N SER A 67 9.94 -9.99 0.10
CA SER A 67 9.89 -9.97 -1.37
C SER A 67 8.95 -8.89 -1.90
N SER A 68 7.79 -8.67 -1.27
CA SER A 68 6.88 -7.59 -1.66
C SER A 68 7.47 -6.21 -1.37
N LEU A 69 8.24 -6.06 -0.30
CA LEU A 69 9.01 -4.84 -0.02
C LEU A 69 10.02 -4.55 -1.14
N LEU A 70 10.78 -5.56 -1.60
CA LEU A 70 11.75 -5.37 -2.68
C LEU A 70 11.08 -4.94 -3.99
N VAL A 71 9.94 -5.55 -4.34
CA VAL A 71 9.16 -5.14 -5.52
C VAL A 71 8.65 -3.71 -5.37
N ALA A 72 8.13 -3.36 -4.19
CA ALA A 72 7.64 -2.01 -3.92
C ALA A 72 8.76 -0.96 -3.94
N LEU A 73 9.95 -1.27 -3.41
CA LEU A 73 11.13 -0.42 -3.49
C LEU A 73 11.57 -0.24 -4.95
N ALA A 74 11.59 -1.30 -5.75
CA ALA A 74 11.90 -1.19 -7.18
C ALA A 74 10.91 -0.28 -7.91
N VAL A 75 9.61 -0.43 -7.64
CA VAL A 75 8.56 0.47 -8.16
C VAL A 75 8.81 1.91 -7.72
N GLY A 76 9.11 2.13 -6.43
CA GLY A 76 9.40 3.46 -5.91
C GLY A 76 10.65 4.10 -6.52
N VAL A 77 11.71 3.33 -6.76
CA VAL A 77 12.92 3.81 -7.45
C VAL A 77 12.58 4.21 -8.88
N VAL A 78 11.83 3.38 -9.61
CA VAL A 78 11.40 3.70 -10.99
C VAL A 78 10.56 4.98 -11.02
N VAL A 79 9.55 5.08 -10.15
CA VAL A 79 8.71 6.28 -10.03
C VAL A 79 9.56 7.50 -9.66
N GLY A 80 10.44 7.35 -8.67
CA GLY A 80 11.31 8.43 -8.20
C GLY A 80 12.28 8.92 -9.26
N LEU A 81 12.83 8.03 -10.09
CA LEU A 81 13.67 8.39 -11.23
C LEU A 81 12.88 9.08 -12.33
N VAL A 82 11.69 8.56 -12.68
CA VAL A 82 10.85 9.13 -13.73
C VAL A 82 10.45 10.57 -13.41
N PHE A 83 9.97 10.81 -12.18
CA PHE A 83 9.56 12.15 -11.76
C PHE A 83 10.75 13.03 -11.34
N GLY A 84 11.77 12.46 -10.69
CA GLY A 84 12.90 13.22 -10.17
C GLY A 84 13.88 13.71 -11.24
N LEU A 85 14.00 12.98 -12.36
CA LEU A 85 14.79 13.39 -13.53
C LEU A 85 13.94 14.16 -14.56
N ASP A 86 12.67 14.43 -14.24
CA ASP A 86 11.72 15.11 -15.11
C ASP A 86 11.58 14.44 -16.50
N LEU A 87 11.73 13.11 -16.54
CA LEU A 87 11.76 12.34 -17.80
C LEU A 87 10.43 12.43 -18.53
N THR A 88 9.34 12.51 -17.78
CA THR A 88 7.99 12.63 -18.33
C THR A 88 7.80 13.98 -19.02
N HIS A 89 8.15 15.08 -18.36
CA HIS A 89 8.05 16.41 -18.95
C HIS A 89 8.94 16.51 -20.20
N ARG A 90 10.20 16.06 -20.11
CA ARG A 90 11.14 16.04 -21.26
C ARG A 90 10.67 15.14 -22.39
N GLY A 91 10.06 14.00 -22.07
CA GLY A 91 9.48 13.10 -23.05
C GLY A 91 8.30 13.75 -23.79
N TRP A 92 7.41 14.41 -23.06
CA TRP A 92 6.27 15.12 -23.65
C TRP A 92 6.68 16.31 -24.50
N THR A 93 7.69 17.08 -24.08
CA THR A 93 8.21 18.19 -24.89
C THR A 93 8.85 17.67 -26.16
N ALA A 94 9.73 16.66 -26.08
CA ALA A 94 10.35 16.06 -27.27
C ALA A 94 9.33 15.46 -28.25
N LEU A 95 8.31 14.77 -27.72
CA LEU A 95 7.24 14.20 -28.55
C LEU A 95 6.34 15.29 -29.15
N GLY A 96 6.10 16.38 -28.40
CA GLY A 96 5.36 17.55 -28.88
C GLY A 96 6.07 18.30 -29.98
N ASP A 97 7.39 18.43 -29.88
CA ASP A 97 8.22 19.06 -30.91
C ASP A 97 8.16 18.29 -32.23
N TYR A 98 8.01 16.96 -32.17
CA TYR A 98 7.93 16.10 -33.35
C TYR A 98 6.52 16.02 -33.95
N VAL A 99 5.48 15.84 -33.12
CA VAL A 99 4.12 15.51 -33.57
C VAL A 99 3.27 16.76 -33.80
N ALA A 100 3.50 17.83 -33.04
CA ALA A 100 2.62 19.01 -32.97
C ALA A 100 3.40 20.32 -33.07
N SER A 101 4.42 20.36 -33.94
CA SER A 101 5.33 21.50 -34.13
C SER A 101 4.62 22.80 -34.55
N TYR A 102 3.44 22.69 -35.17
CA TYR A 102 2.62 23.81 -35.62
C TYR A 102 1.90 24.57 -34.49
N TYR A 103 1.84 24.01 -33.28
CA TYR A 103 1.23 24.64 -32.12
C TYR A 103 2.28 25.32 -31.22
N ASP A 104 1.81 26.28 -30.42
CA ASP A 104 2.62 26.93 -29.39
C ASP A 104 3.24 25.89 -28.43
N PRO A 105 4.52 26.04 -28.02
CA PRO A 105 5.23 25.06 -27.20
C PRO A 105 4.54 24.72 -25.88
N ALA A 106 3.87 25.68 -25.24
CA ALA A 106 3.17 25.44 -23.99
C ALA A 106 1.88 24.63 -24.21
N THR A 107 1.13 24.94 -25.26
CA THR A 107 -0.13 24.28 -25.58
C THR A 107 0.08 22.85 -26.10
N ARG A 108 1.11 22.61 -26.93
CA ARG A 108 1.37 21.28 -27.51
C ARG A 108 1.72 20.23 -26.47
N THR A 109 2.57 20.60 -25.49
CA THR A 109 3.03 19.69 -24.43
C THR A 109 1.85 19.28 -23.53
N VAL A 110 0.99 20.23 -23.19
CA VAL A 110 -0.21 19.98 -22.37
C VAL A 110 -1.20 19.09 -23.12
N LEU A 111 -1.51 19.41 -24.38
CA LEU A 111 -2.49 18.64 -25.17
C LEU A 111 -2.03 17.22 -25.43
N LEU A 112 -0.74 17.01 -25.75
CA LEU A 112 -0.21 15.66 -26.00
C LEU A 112 -0.14 14.85 -24.72
N ALA A 113 0.35 15.42 -23.62
CA ALA A 113 0.42 14.70 -22.37
C ALA A 113 -0.97 14.27 -21.90
N ILE A 114 -1.94 15.18 -21.90
CA ILE A 114 -3.33 14.90 -21.51
C ILE A 114 -4.00 13.92 -22.47
N GLY A 115 -3.87 14.14 -23.78
CA GLY A 115 -4.52 13.32 -24.80
C GLY A 115 -3.98 11.90 -24.85
N ALA A 116 -2.65 11.74 -24.86
CA ALA A 116 -2.02 10.43 -24.93
C ALA A 116 -2.18 9.65 -23.61
N SER A 117 -2.06 10.30 -22.45
CA SER A 117 -2.29 9.61 -21.17
C SER A 117 -3.75 9.21 -20.98
N ALA A 118 -4.72 10.03 -21.42
CA ALA A 118 -6.14 9.70 -21.42
C ALA A 118 -6.42 8.52 -22.35
N GLY A 119 -5.83 8.51 -23.55
CA GLY A 119 -5.95 7.39 -24.48
C GLY A 119 -5.39 6.09 -23.90
N VAL A 120 -4.17 6.12 -23.36
CA VAL A 120 -3.55 4.95 -22.72
C VAL A 120 -4.37 4.49 -21.51
N GLY A 121 -4.80 5.42 -20.65
CA GLY A 121 -5.65 5.13 -19.50
C GLY A 121 -6.98 4.48 -19.89
N ALA A 122 -7.64 4.99 -20.94
CA ALA A 122 -8.86 4.43 -21.48
C ALA A 122 -8.68 2.98 -21.97
N VAL A 123 -7.58 2.71 -22.68
CA VAL A 123 -7.24 1.36 -23.17
C VAL A 123 -6.93 0.41 -22.01
N LEU A 124 -6.14 0.83 -21.02
CA LEU A 124 -5.82 0.01 -19.86
C LEU A 124 -7.06 -0.28 -19.01
N GLY A 125 -7.92 0.73 -18.79
CA GLY A 125 -9.17 0.58 -18.07
C GLY A 125 -10.15 -0.35 -18.80
N LEU A 126 -10.20 -0.29 -20.14
CA LEU A 126 -10.93 -1.24 -20.96
C LEU A 126 -10.41 -2.66 -20.74
N LEU A 127 -9.11 -2.88 -20.95
CA LEU A 127 -8.49 -4.21 -20.85
C LEU A 127 -8.63 -4.83 -19.45
N ALA A 128 -8.50 -4.01 -18.41
CA ALA A 128 -8.63 -4.44 -17.03
C ALA A 128 -10.04 -4.97 -16.70
N ARG A 129 -11.08 -4.39 -17.31
CA ARG A 129 -12.48 -4.74 -17.03
C ARG A 129 -13.19 -5.50 -18.13
N MET A 130 -12.54 -5.73 -19.27
CA MET A 130 -13.09 -6.46 -20.41
C MET A 130 -13.51 -7.90 -20.02
N ARG A 131 -12.86 -8.49 -19.01
CA ARG A 131 -13.17 -9.84 -18.51
C ARG A 131 -14.45 -9.91 -17.66
N GLU A 132 -14.98 -8.76 -17.21
CA GLU A 132 -16.14 -8.68 -16.33
C GLU A 132 -17.45 -8.36 -17.08
N GLY A 133 -17.39 -8.15 -18.41
CA GLY A 133 -18.54 -7.88 -19.27
C GLY A 133 -18.51 -6.52 -19.97
N LEU A 134 -19.43 -6.30 -20.91
CA LEU A 134 -19.47 -5.08 -21.75
C LEU A 134 -19.83 -3.81 -20.96
N GLY A 135 -20.66 -3.92 -19.92
CA GLY A 135 -21.04 -2.80 -19.07
C GLY A 135 -19.94 -2.36 -18.09
N SER A 136 -19.12 -3.30 -17.60
CA SER A 136 -17.95 -2.98 -16.78
C SER A 136 -16.79 -2.46 -17.63
N ALA A 137 -16.67 -2.91 -18.88
CA ALA A 137 -15.69 -2.46 -19.85
C ALA A 137 -15.86 -0.97 -20.20
N SER A 138 -17.09 -0.50 -20.44
CA SER A 138 -17.36 0.92 -20.68
C SER A 138 -17.08 1.80 -19.45
N GLY A 139 -17.43 1.32 -18.25
CA GLY A 139 -17.04 1.96 -17.00
C GLY A 139 -15.52 2.00 -16.80
N GLY A 140 -14.81 0.95 -17.24
CA GLY A 140 -13.36 0.88 -17.27
C GLY A 140 -12.72 1.90 -18.19
N VAL A 141 -13.27 2.09 -19.40
CA VAL A 141 -12.82 3.14 -20.35
C VAL A 141 -12.95 4.52 -19.75
N VAL A 142 -14.12 4.86 -19.20
CA VAL A 142 -14.37 6.20 -18.64
C VAL A 142 -13.49 6.44 -17.42
N GLY A 143 -13.44 5.50 -16.48
CA GLY A 143 -12.58 5.61 -15.29
C GLY A 143 -11.10 5.68 -15.65
N GLY A 144 -10.66 4.85 -16.59
CA GLY A 144 -9.29 4.84 -17.11
C GLY A 144 -8.91 6.13 -17.84
N ALA A 145 -9.82 6.67 -18.65
CA ALA A 145 -9.61 7.94 -19.34
C ALA A 145 -9.48 9.10 -18.35
N VAL A 146 -10.34 9.16 -17.33
CA VAL A 146 -10.29 10.19 -16.29
C VAL A 146 -8.97 10.11 -15.49
N LEU A 147 -8.57 8.90 -15.08
CA LEU A 147 -7.28 8.70 -14.42
C LEU A 147 -6.11 9.10 -15.34
N GLY A 148 -6.19 8.72 -16.62
CA GLY A 148 -5.23 9.11 -17.64
C GLY A 148 -5.13 10.63 -17.78
N LEU A 149 -6.25 11.36 -17.86
CA LEU A 149 -6.28 12.83 -17.93
C LEU A 149 -5.57 13.46 -16.72
N VAL A 150 -5.87 12.99 -15.52
CA VAL A 150 -5.25 13.47 -14.27
C VAL A 150 -3.75 13.22 -14.28
N LEU A 151 -3.32 12.02 -14.68
CA LEU A 151 -1.90 11.67 -14.79
C LEU A 151 -1.18 12.50 -15.85
N GLY A 152 -1.80 12.72 -17.01
CA GLY A 152 -1.25 13.58 -18.06
C GLY A 152 -1.07 15.01 -17.57
N ARG A 153 -2.06 15.55 -16.86
CA ARG A 153 -1.96 16.88 -16.27
C ARG A 153 -0.84 16.98 -15.23
N LEU A 154 -0.70 15.99 -14.37
CA LEU A 154 0.33 15.97 -13.32
C LEU A 154 1.74 15.79 -13.90
N THR A 155 1.90 15.03 -14.98
CA THR A 155 3.21 14.75 -15.61
C THR A 155 3.74 15.88 -16.47
N VAL A 156 2.92 16.89 -16.81
CA VAL A 156 3.35 18.10 -17.52
C VAL A 156 4.05 19.09 -16.59
N ILE A 157 3.78 19.04 -15.28
CA ILE A 157 4.36 19.98 -14.33
C ILE A 157 5.81 19.55 -14.08
N SER A 158 6.77 20.44 -14.37
CA SER A 158 8.18 20.19 -14.03
C SER A 158 8.30 20.17 -12.50
N MET A 159 8.64 19.01 -11.96
CA MET A 159 8.75 18.81 -10.51
C MET A 159 10.22 18.91 -10.09
N PRO A 160 10.53 19.60 -8.98
CA PRO A 160 11.84 19.52 -8.37
C PRO A 160 12.24 18.06 -8.06
N PRO A 161 13.54 17.70 -8.17
CA PRO A 161 14.01 16.35 -7.89
C PRO A 161 13.63 15.82 -6.50
N THR A 162 13.54 16.72 -5.52
CA THR A 162 13.11 16.40 -4.15
C THR A 162 11.68 15.89 -4.08
N ILE A 163 10.76 16.49 -4.84
CA ILE A 163 9.37 16.05 -4.93
C ILE A 163 9.28 14.72 -5.68
N GLY A 164 10.05 14.56 -6.77
CA GLY A 164 10.13 13.29 -7.48
C GLY A 164 10.61 12.14 -6.59
N ALA A 165 11.65 12.36 -5.79
CA ALA A 165 12.12 11.39 -4.81
C ALA A 165 11.06 11.07 -3.74
N ALA A 166 10.38 12.08 -3.20
CA ALA A 166 9.31 11.90 -2.23
C ALA A 166 8.14 11.07 -2.80
N LEU A 167 7.74 11.32 -4.06
CA LEU A 167 6.73 10.54 -4.76
C LEU A 167 7.18 9.09 -5.01
N GLY A 168 8.47 8.87 -5.28
CA GLY A 168 9.04 7.53 -5.37
C GLY A 168 8.92 6.76 -4.05
N VAL A 169 9.26 7.39 -2.93
CA VAL A 169 9.10 6.80 -1.59
C VAL A 169 7.63 6.55 -1.28
N LEU A 170 6.75 7.51 -1.57
CA LEU A 170 5.31 7.37 -1.41
C LEU A 170 4.79 6.16 -2.19
N ALA A 171 5.19 6.00 -3.45
CA ALA A 171 4.79 4.89 -4.29
C ALA A 171 5.26 3.55 -3.72
N ALA A 172 6.48 3.46 -3.18
CA ALA A 172 6.95 2.26 -2.50
C ALA A 172 6.10 1.94 -1.26
N LEU A 173 5.88 2.92 -0.38
CA LEU A 173 5.11 2.76 0.86
C LEU A 173 3.63 2.45 0.60
N VAL A 174 3.05 2.88 -0.52
CA VAL A 174 1.68 2.49 -0.88
C VAL A 174 1.64 1.12 -1.56
N THR A 175 2.61 0.83 -2.43
CA THR A 175 2.65 -0.43 -3.19
C THR A 175 2.90 -1.63 -2.28
N TRP A 176 3.77 -1.47 -1.27
CA TRP A 176 4.12 -2.54 -0.36
C TRP A 176 2.93 -3.16 0.40
N PRO A 177 2.11 -2.38 1.15
CA PRO A 177 0.94 -2.92 1.85
C PRO A 177 -0.12 -3.45 0.89
N ILE A 178 -0.28 -2.88 -0.32
CA ILE A 178 -1.19 -3.41 -1.34
C ILE A 178 -0.74 -4.81 -1.78
N LEU A 179 0.55 -5.00 -2.06
CA LEU A 179 1.08 -6.31 -2.45
C LEU A 179 0.98 -7.31 -1.30
N ALA A 180 1.29 -6.89 -0.06
CA ALA A 180 1.16 -7.73 1.12
C ALA A 180 -0.31 -8.14 1.38
N ALA A 181 -1.25 -7.20 1.26
CA ALA A 181 -2.68 -7.45 1.43
C ALA A 181 -3.23 -8.37 0.34
N ARG A 182 -2.81 -8.18 -0.92
CA ARG A 182 -3.19 -9.06 -2.02
C ARG A 182 -2.69 -10.49 -1.80
N ASP A 183 -1.43 -10.64 -1.37
CA ASP A 183 -0.83 -11.94 -1.07
C ASP A 183 -1.58 -12.67 0.06
N LEU A 184 -1.98 -11.91 1.09
CA LEU A 184 -2.82 -12.40 2.19
C LEU A 184 -4.20 -12.86 1.69
N MET A 185 -4.87 -12.05 0.86
CA MET A 185 -6.19 -12.39 0.30
C MET A 185 -6.12 -13.64 -0.58
N GLN A 186 -5.00 -13.88 -1.26
CA GLN A 186 -4.81 -15.05 -2.12
C GLN A 186 -4.48 -16.32 -1.36
N THR A 187 -3.77 -16.21 -0.22
CA THR A 187 -3.33 -17.40 0.52
C THR A 187 -4.23 -17.75 1.70
N GLY A 188 -4.99 -16.78 2.19
CA GLY A 188 -5.74 -16.90 3.43
C GLY A 188 -4.84 -16.86 4.67
N VAL A 189 -5.50 -16.83 5.83
CA VAL A 189 -4.88 -16.94 7.15
C VAL A 189 -5.33 -18.27 7.76
N ASP A 190 -4.37 -19.08 8.22
CA ASP A 190 -4.67 -20.33 8.91
C ASP A 190 -5.15 -20.04 10.34
N GLY A 191 -6.47 -19.84 10.46
CA GLY A 191 -7.12 -19.56 11.74
C GLY A 191 -6.99 -20.70 12.74
N GLU A 192 -6.85 -21.95 12.28
CA GLU A 192 -6.70 -23.12 13.14
C GLU A 192 -5.30 -23.16 13.76
N ALA A 193 -4.26 -22.85 12.97
CA ALA A 193 -2.90 -22.70 13.48
C ALA A 193 -2.79 -21.56 14.52
N ILE A 194 -3.51 -20.45 14.30
CA ILE A 194 -3.59 -19.36 15.28
C ILE A 194 -4.31 -19.81 16.54
N MET A 195 -5.47 -20.45 16.41
CA MET A 195 -6.26 -20.91 17.56
C MET A 195 -5.50 -21.94 18.39
N LYS A 196 -4.75 -22.84 17.76
CA LYS A 196 -3.89 -23.80 18.43
C LYS A 196 -2.79 -23.13 19.28
N LYS A 197 -2.28 -21.98 18.85
CA LYS A 197 -1.30 -21.19 19.65
C LYS A 197 -1.93 -20.55 20.89
N PHE A 198 -3.24 -20.30 20.87
CA PHE A 198 -3.96 -19.68 21.97
C PHE A 198 -4.75 -20.66 22.85
N THR A 199 -4.89 -21.91 22.39
CA THR A 199 -5.54 -22.96 23.18
C THR A 199 -4.49 -23.60 24.07
N PRO A 200 -4.60 -23.47 25.41
CA PRO A 200 -3.62 -24.06 26.32
C PRO A 200 -3.96 -25.54 26.54
N ASP A 201 -3.62 -26.36 25.55
CA ASP A 201 -3.85 -27.82 25.57
C ASP A 201 -3.30 -28.45 26.85
N GLU A 202 -2.13 -28.00 27.31
CA GLU A 202 -1.46 -28.48 28.52
C GLU A 202 -2.28 -28.25 29.79
N THR A 203 -2.89 -27.07 29.96
CA THR A 203 -3.76 -26.80 31.12
C THR A 203 -5.09 -27.55 31.03
N ILE A 204 -5.59 -27.78 29.81
CA ILE A 204 -6.82 -28.54 29.58
C ILE A 204 -6.59 -30.02 29.92
N GLU A 205 -5.49 -30.59 29.46
CA GLU A 205 -5.10 -31.98 29.78
C GLU A 205 -4.85 -32.18 31.27
N LEU A 206 -4.13 -31.26 31.91
CA LEU A 206 -3.86 -31.33 33.35
C LEU A 206 -5.15 -31.22 34.18
N THR A 207 -6.12 -30.42 33.71
CA THR A 207 -7.46 -30.35 34.32
C THR A 207 -8.25 -31.64 34.12
N LYS A 208 -8.17 -32.27 32.93
CA LYS A 208 -8.81 -33.57 32.66
C LYS A 208 -8.23 -34.66 33.56
N GLU A 209 -6.91 -34.72 33.67
CA GLU A 209 -6.20 -35.67 34.53
C GLU A 209 -6.60 -35.47 36.01
N THR A 210 -6.70 -34.21 36.45
CA THR A 210 -7.16 -33.89 37.81
C THR A 210 -8.61 -34.35 38.04
N ILE A 211 -9.50 -34.13 37.06
CA ILE A 211 -10.90 -34.59 37.14
C ILE A 211 -10.98 -36.12 37.20
N GLU A 212 -10.18 -36.83 36.41
CA GLU A 212 -10.11 -38.28 36.41
C GLU A 212 -9.58 -38.82 37.75
N TRP A 213 -8.53 -38.20 38.27
CA TRP A 213 -8.01 -38.51 39.60
C TRP A 213 -9.06 -38.28 40.70
N VAL A 214 -9.79 -37.16 40.64
CA VAL A 214 -10.88 -36.87 41.59
C VAL A 214 -12.00 -37.88 41.47
N ARG A 215 -12.42 -38.26 40.25
CA ARG A 215 -13.48 -39.24 40.01
C ARG A 215 -13.08 -40.64 40.49
N ALA A 216 -11.80 -41.00 40.41
CA ALA A 216 -11.27 -42.25 40.95
C ALA A 216 -11.28 -42.28 42.49
N ARG A 217 -11.18 -41.12 43.15
CA ARG A 217 -11.06 -41.01 44.61
C ARG A 217 -12.36 -40.66 45.34
N MET A 218 -13.29 -40.01 44.64
CA MET A 218 -14.65 -39.73 45.09
C MET A 218 -15.63 -40.26 44.04
N PRO A 219 -16.04 -41.54 44.11
CA PRO A 219 -17.13 -42.03 43.29
C PRO A 219 -18.35 -41.19 43.61
N LEU A 220 -18.89 -40.49 42.60
CA LEU A 220 -20.06 -39.64 42.74
C LEU A 220 -21.15 -40.44 43.46
N ALA A 221 -21.55 -39.96 44.64
CA ALA A 221 -22.69 -40.52 45.34
C ALA A 221 -23.90 -40.50 44.39
N PRO A 222 -24.77 -41.53 44.42
CA PRO A 222 -25.93 -41.59 43.53
C PRO A 222 -26.71 -40.29 43.67
N LYS A 223 -27.01 -39.62 42.55
CA LYS A 223 -27.97 -38.51 42.55
C LYS A 223 -29.31 -39.08 43.00
N SER A 224 -29.72 -38.73 44.22
CA SER A 224 -31.08 -38.92 44.75
C SER A 224 -32.06 -38.03 44.00
#